data_AF-A0A1V5VI20-F1
#
_entry.id   AF-A0A1V5VI20-F1
#
_cell.length_a   1.000
_cell.length_b   1.000
_cell.length_c   1.000
_cell.angle_alpha   90.00
_cell.angle_beta   90.00
_cell.angle_gamma   90.00
#
_symmetry.space_group_name_H-M   'P 1'
#
loop_
_entity.id
_entity.type
_entity.pdbx_description
1 polymer ?
#
loop_
_entity_poly.entity_id
_entity_poly.type
_entity_poly.pdbx_seq_one_letter_code
_entity_poly.pdbx_strand_id
1 'polypeptide(L)'
;MPHHEQKDELRVDEKFYNKLGVDDDKALANIESAIELYQGKHDRAGRTDAAINFEKSLSILSVSFVRLCQEILRATDGAFSPEQRLFLNFGVVDPRLFQSLTVIGDLVAEIDSRQPSERFESYYMDEWLERIARGAIAPTSEAAKVKSKTKSQEVEDARREKKRKLEIELESLSGEELDAFVIFKDLYGNYYPDADQNGKLKDLADIRKNVSNLERIIKEQNAKMAEIESLTVKETAGGGTIAESRRSTRFARMREEFDILVTVMRSCAARGGLVKNTPALIDKWIPMDSRVSVNTLSHVESKFSEFESLDYTIFTDAKGARKAPKVLVLPGVGAGMAWKDRIMVSLFPPPATQPDISLIKTFAGYRWHIATSSFNWKHLPGELGSMYQLIYPDLTYNNLEKSFTDDYVNWMTKEAQGFQVLSAQTRILFWKKIPFPAEYKRKLSKRAAAYAKLYAEDLARGIQS
;
A
#
# COMPACT_ATOMS: atom_id res chain seq x y z
N MET A 1 -4.02 35.96 32.41
CA MET A 1 -3.55 34.57 32.40
C MET A 1 -3.84 34.02 31.01
N PRO A 2 -2.87 33.45 30.28
CA PRO A 2 -3.16 32.85 29.00
C PRO A 2 -3.94 31.56 29.24
N HIS A 3 -5.10 31.43 28.59
CA HIS A 3 -5.82 30.18 28.52
C HIS A 3 -4.91 29.16 27.82
N HIS A 4 -4.34 28.24 28.59
CA HIS A 4 -3.86 26.99 28.03
C HIS A 4 -5.10 26.28 27.49
N GLU A 5 -5.29 26.33 26.17
CA GLU A 5 -6.07 25.31 25.48
C GLU A 5 -5.45 23.97 25.90
N GLN A 6 -6.19 23.21 26.71
CA GLN A 6 -5.90 21.79 26.89
C GLN A 6 -5.96 21.20 25.49
N LYS A 7 -4.80 20.84 24.93
CA LYS A 7 -4.77 19.89 23.81
C LYS A 7 -5.50 18.66 24.32
N ASP A 8 -6.69 18.39 23.80
CA ASP A 8 -7.33 17.10 24.01
C ASP A 8 -6.30 16.04 23.63
N GLU A 9 -5.85 15.29 24.62
CA GLU A 9 -4.90 14.20 24.44
C GLU A 9 -5.53 13.21 23.45
N LEU A 10 -4.82 12.86 22.37
CA LEU A 10 -5.31 11.92 21.37
C LEU A 10 -5.57 10.57 22.05
N ARG A 11 -6.84 10.34 22.38
CA ARG A 11 -7.32 9.15 23.08
C ARG A 11 -8.14 8.31 22.14
N VAL A 12 -7.66 7.11 21.93
CA VAL A 12 -8.40 6.11 21.18
C VAL A 12 -9.17 5.23 22.14
N ASP A 13 -10.46 5.51 22.18
CA ASP A 13 -11.46 4.87 23.03
C ASP A 13 -12.61 4.35 22.15
N GLU A 14 -13.65 3.81 22.77
CA GLU A 14 -14.86 3.34 22.05
C GLU A 14 -15.51 4.43 21.19
N LYS A 15 -15.19 5.72 21.43
CA LYS A 15 -15.70 6.85 20.66
C LYS A 15 -14.75 7.30 19.55
N PHE A 16 -13.61 6.64 19.34
CA PHE A 16 -12.63 7.03 18.34
C PHE A 16 -13.23 7.16 16.94
N TYR A 17 -14.08 6.21 16.55
CA TYR A 17 -14.78 6.29 15.27
C TYR A 17 -15.72 7.49 15.16
N ASN A 18 -16.40 7.84 16.26
CA ASN A 18 -17.24 9.03 16.31
C ASN A 18 -16.39 10.31 16.15
N LYS A 19 -15.15 10.30 16.64
CA LYS A 19 -14.20 11.40 16.49
C LYS A 19 -13.65 11.55 15.06
N LEU A 20 -13.84 10.57 14.17
CA LEU A 20 -13.47 10.71 12.75
C LEU A 20 -14.36 11.72 12.00
N GLY A 21 -15.54 12.05 12.56
CA GLY A 21 -16.48 12.99 11.94
C GLY A 21 -17.16 12.43 10.69
N VAL A 22 -17.26 11.11 10.58
CA VAL A 22 -17.95 10.41 9.49
C VAL A 22 -19.23 9.77 10.04
N ASP A 23 -20.37 10.13 9.48
CA ASP A 23 -21.68 9.56 9.82
C ASP A 23 -21.96 8.36 8.90
N ASP A 24 -21.39 7.19 9.24
CA ASP A 24 -21.61 5.94 8.51
C ASP A 24 -21.79 4.76 9.47
N ASP A 25 -22.95 4.73 10.13
CA ASP A 25 -23.36 3.67 11.05
C ASP A 25 -23.18 2.26 10.47
N LYS A 26 -23.35 2.10 9.15
CA LYS A 26 -23.19 0.81 8.47
C LYS A 26 -21.73 0.37 8.44
N ALA A 27 -20.81 1.28 8.12
CA ALA A 27 -19.38 0.96 8.11
C ALA A 27 -18.87 0.63 9.52
N LEU A 28 -19.37 1.31 10.54
CA LEU A 28 -19.05 1.05 11.95
C LEU A 28 -19.61 -0.30 12.42
N ALA A 29 -20.88 -0.60 12.15
CA ALA A 29 -21.48 -1.89 12.47
C ALA A 29 -20.74 -3.06 11.78
N ASN A 30 -20.25 -2.85 10.55
CA ASN A 30 -19.43 -3.83 9.84
C ASN A 30 -18.08 -4.07 10.53
N ILE A 31 -17.43 -3.03 11.04
CA ILE A 31 -16.17 -3.16 11.80
C ILE A 31 -16.40 -3.97 13.06
N GLU A 32 -17.43 -3.64 13.84
CA GLU A 32 -17.79 -4.37 15.06
C GLU A 32 -18.07 -5.85 14.75
N SER A 33 -18.91 -6.12 13.75
CA SER A 33 -19.23 -7.48 13.31
C SER A 33 -17.99 -8.27 12.86
N ALA A 34 -17.06 -7.61 12.16
CA ALA A 34 -15.82 -8.24 11.72
C ALA A 34 -14.89 -8.57 12.89
N ILE A 35 -14.83 -7.70 13.91
CA ILE A 35 -14.09 -7.93 15.14
C ILE A 35 -14.70 -9.10 15.92
N GLU A 36 -16.02 -9.20 16.02
CA GLU A 36 -16.70 -10.32 16.68
C GLU A 36 -16.44 -11.66 15.97
N LEU A 37 -16.58 -11.68 14.64
CA LEU A 37 -16.30 -12.85 13.80
C LEU A 37 -14.85 -13.31 13.95
N TYR A 38 -13.94 -12.35 14.06
CA TYR A 38 -12.51 -12.56 14.24
C TYR A 38 -12.15 -13.14 15.63
N GLN A 39 -12.82 -12.65 16.69
CA GLN A 39 -12.62 -13.08 18.08
C GLN A 39 -13.19 -14.48 18.37
N GLY A 40 -13.90 -15.08 17.42
CA GLY A 40 -14.49 -16.41 17.60
C GLY A 40 -15.67 -16.41 18.58
N LYS A 41 -16.35 -15.27 18.77
CA LYS A 41 -17.66 -15.24 19.45
C LYS A 41 -18.72 -15.86 18.52
N HIS A 42 -18.69 -17.18 18.48
CA HIS A 42 -19.69 -18.14 17.99
C HIS A 42 -20.14 -18.09 16.51
N ASP A 43 -19.91 -19.21 15.81
CA ASP A 43 -21.03 -19.84 15.12
C ASP A 43 -21.89 -20.61 16.17
N ARG A 44 -23.17 -20.86 15.88
CA ARG A 44 -24.10 -21.54 16.79
C ARG A 44 -23.73 -23.02 17.08
N ALA A 45 -22.67 -23.56 16.49
CA ALA A 45 -22.31 -24.99 16.51
C ALA A 45 -20.94 -25.30 17.14
N GLY A 46 -20.17 -24.30 17.56
CA GLY A 46 -18.93 -24.49 18.31
C GLY A 46 -17.80 -25.16 17.51
N ARG A 47 -17.88 -25.18 16.16
CA ARG A 47 -16.85 -25.74 15.27
C ARG A 47 -16.30 -24.62 14.36
N THR A 48 -15.51 -23.70 14.91
CA THR A 48 -14.93 -22.59 14.13
C THR A 48 -13.67 -23.02 13.38
N ASP A 49 -13.70 -22.96 12.04
CA ASP A 49 -12.47 -22.85 11.25
C ASP A 49 -11.94 -21.41 11.39
N ALA A 50 -10.96 -21.24 12.27
CA ALA A 50 -10.36 -19.95 12.61
C ALA A 50 -9.74 -19.25 11.39
N ALA A 51 -9.32 -20.00 10.36
CA ALA A 51 -8.73 -19.43 9.15
C ALA A 51 -9.80 -18.80 8.25
N ILE A 52 -10.93 -19.48 8.06
CA ILE A 52 -12.06 -18.98 7.25
C ILE A 52 -12.66 -17.72 7.89
N ASN A 53 -12.88 -17.73 9.21
CA ASN A 53 -13.41 -16.56 9.91
C ASN A 53 -12.45 -15.37 9.85
N PHE A 54 -11.16 -15.62 9.95
CA PHE A 54 -10.14 -14.60 9.81
C PHE A 54 -10.15 -13.94 8.41
N GLU A 55 -10.20 -14.73 7.34
CA GLU A 55 -10.23 -14.20 5.97
C GLU A 55 -11.51 -13.39 5.69
N LYS A 56 -12.66 -13.85 6.20
CA LYS A 56 -13.93 -13.12 6.14
C LYS A 56 -13.86 -11.79 6.88
N SER A 57 -13.38 -11.79 8.13
CA SER A 57 -13.21 -10.57 8.92
C SER A 57 -12.29 -9.57 8.23
N LEU A 58 -11.16 -10.01 7.67
CA LEU A 58 -10.25 -9.13 6.93
C LEU A 58 -10.89 -8.48 5.71
N SER A 59 -11.72 -9.24 4.99
CA SER A 59 -12.43 -8.71 3.82
C SER A 59 -13.42 -7.62 4.24
N ILE A 60 -14.18 -7.82 5.31
CA ILE A 60 -15.11 -6.81 5.84
C ILE A 60 -14.34 -5.58 6.33
N LEU A 61 -13.28 -5.75 7.12
CA LEU A 61 -12.45 -4.66 7.63
C LEU A 61 -11.81 -3.86 6.50
N SER A 62 -11.30 -4.53 5.46
CA SER A 62 -10.74 -3.85 4.30
C SER A 62 -11.76 -3.00 3.57
N VAL A 63 -13.01 -3.46 3.43
CA VAL A 63 -14.08 -2.70 2.77
C VAL A 63 -14.48 -1.49 3.63
N SER A 64 -14.71 -1.69 4.93
CA SER A 64 -15.03 -0.62 5.86
C SER A 64 -13.92 0.42 5.94
N PHE A 65 -12.65 0.01 5.97
CA PHE A 65 -11.51 0.91 5.97
C PHE A 65 -11.50 1.83 4.73
N VAL A 66 -11.64 1.25 3.53
CA VAL A 66 -11.66 2.00 2.27
C VAL A 66 -12.83 2.98 2.24
N ARG A 67 -14.02 2.53 2.65
CA ARG A 67 -15.23 3.34 2.69
C ARG A 67 -15.09 4.52 3.65
N LEU A 68 -14.64 4.28 4.88
CA LEU A 68 -14.40 5.34 5.86
C LEU A 68 -13.34 6.33 5.39
N CYS A 69 -12.25 5.87 4.77
CA CYS A 69 -11.25 6.77 4.19
C CYS A 69 -11.89 7.67 3.11
N GLN A 70 -12.69 7.12 2.20
CA GLN A 70 -13.35 7.90 1.15
C GLN A 70 -14.31 8.94 1.73
N GLU A 71 -15.05 8.62 2.80
CA GLU A 71 -15.90 9.59 3.49
C GLU A 71 -15.09 10.65 4.24
N ILE A 72 -13.97 10.30 4.90
CA ILE A 72 -13.04 11.29 5.49
C ILE A 72 -12.55 12.26 4.41
N LEU A 73 -12.12 11.74 3.25
CA LEU A 73 -11.63 12.56 2.14
C LEU A 73 -12.73 13.48 1.56
N ARG A 74 -13.99 13.03 1.59
CA ARG A 74 -15.15 13.81 1.12
C ARG A 74 -15.53 14.91 2.11
N ALA A 75 -15.57 14.59 3.39
CA ALA A 75 -16.02 15.48 4.46
C ALA A 75 -14.98 16.54 4.82
N THR A 76 -13.69 16.22 4.71
CA THR A 76 -12.61 17.10 5.15
C THR A 76 -12.32 18.20 4.12
N ASP A 77 -12.58 19.46 4.48
CA ASP A 77 -12.27 20.63 3.63
C ASP A 77 -10.88 21.26 3.93
N GLY A 78 -10.31 20.94 5.10
CA GLY A 78 -9.05 21.49 5.61
C GLY A 78 -7.98 20.44 5.89
N ALA A 79 -7.18 20.68 6.93
CA ALA A 79 -6.23 19.69 7.45
C ALA A 79 -6.99 18.58 8.19
N PHE A 80 -6.49 17.35 8.09
CA PHE A 80 -7.05 16.21 8.81
C PHE A 80 -6.87 16.39 10.33
N SER A 81 -7.88 15.98 11.11
CA SER A 81 -7.80 15.90 12.58
C SER A 81 -6.76 14.85 12.99
N PRO A 82 -6.19 14.92 14.20
CA PRO A 82 -5.27 13.89 14.71
C PRO A 82 -5.81 12.46 14.58
N GLU A 83 -7.10 12.23 14.86
CA GLU A 83 -7.77 10.94 14.74
C GLU A 83 -7.86 10.48 13.28
N GLN A 84 -8.22 11.39 12.37
CA GLN A 84 -8.26 11.11 10.94
C GLN A 84 -6.86 10.76 10.40
N ARG A 85 -5.81 11.47 10.85
CA ARG A 85 -4.42 11.15 10.47
C ARG A 85 -4.00 9.79 10.99
N LEU A 86 -4.27 9.49 12.25
CA LEU A 86 -3.97 8.19 12.85
C LEU A 86 -4.66 7.05 12.07
N PHE A 87 -5.92 7.25 11.71
CA PHE A 87 -6.70 6.29 10.92
C PHE A 87 -6.14 6.12 9.49
N LEU A 88 -5.90 7.22 8.78
CA LEU A 88 -5.36 7.21 7.42
C LEU A 88 -3.94 6.61 7.36
N ASN A 89 -3.06 6.99 8.27
CA ASN A 89 -1.64 6.66 8.19
C ASN A 89 -1.32 5.25 8.65
N PHE A 90 -2.06 4.79 9.67
CA PHE A 90 -1.75 3.52 10.32
C PHE A 90 -2.85 2.49 10.20
N GLY A 91 -4.01 2.85 9.64
CA GLY A 91 -5.10 1.93 9.37
C GLY A 91 -5.61 1.29 10.65
N VAL A 92 -5.66 2.05 11.76
CA VAL A 92 -6.04 1.47 13.05
C VAL A 92 -7.53 1.20 13.08
N VAL A 93 -7.90 -0.10 12.98
CA VAL A 93 -9.30 -0.53 12.92
C VAL A 93 -9.74 -1.34 14.14
N ASP A 94 -8.84 -1.61 15.09
CA ASP A 94 -9.19 -2.36 16.30
C ASP A 94 -8.93 -1.51 17.57
N PRO A 95 -10.00 -1.01 18.24
CA PRO A 95 -9.93 -0.23 19.48
C PRO A 95 -9.22 -0.93 20.67
N ARG A 96 -8.94 -2.24 20.59
CA ARG A 96 -8.24 -2.97 21.65
C ARG A 96 -6.72 -2.82 21.60
N LEU A 97 -6.17 -2.48 20.43
CA LEU A 97 -4.75 -2.26 20.22
C LEU A 97 -4.20 -1.13 21.10
N PHE A 98 -5.08 -0.22 21.49
CA PHE A 98 -4.78 0.97 22.26
C PHE A 98 -4.64 0.73 23.77
N GLN A 99 -5.21 -0.36 24.27
CA GLN A 99 -5.16 -0.69 25.70
C GLN A 99 -3.96 -1.58 26.06
N SER A 100 -3.31 -2.19 25.06
CA SER A 100 -2.42 -3.33 25.27
C SER A 100 -1.04 -3.24 24.62
N LEU A 101 -0.76 -2.23 23.78
CA LEU A 101 0.46 -2.20 22.97
C LEU A 101 1.20 -0.85 23.05
N THR A 102 2.48 -0.91 23.41
CA THR A 102 3.41 0.25 23.39
C THR A 102 3.54 0.86 22.00
N VAL A 103 3.39 0.04 20.95
CA VAL A 103 3.50 0.44 19.55
C VAL A 103 2.57 1.60 19.20
N ILE A 104 1.34 1.64 19.76
CA ILE A 104 0.42 2.73 19.43
C ILE A 104 0.87 4.06 20.04
N GLY A 105 1.43 4.04 21.26
CA GLY A 105 2.05 5.22 21.85
C GLY A 105 3.19 5.76 20.98
N ASP A 106 4.00 4.86 20.42
CA ASP A 106 5.07 5.23 19.49
C ASP A 106 4.53 5.82 18.17
N LEU A 107 3.43 5.28 17.63
CA LEU A 107 2.79 5.83 16.42
C LEU A 107 2.17 7.22 16.66
N VAL A 108 1.56 7.44 17.82
CA VAL A 108 1.03 8.76 18.22
C VAL A 108 2.18 9.75 18.39
N ALA A 109 3.25 9.35 19.09
CA ALA A 109 4.45 10.17 19.25
C ALA A 109 5.09 10.51 17.90
N GLU A 110 5.10 9.59 16.93
CA GLU A 110 5.57 9.83 15.56
C GLU A 110 4.72 10.90 14.84
N ILE A 111 3.39 10.94 15.01
CA ILE A 111 2.56 12.03 14.45
C ILE A 111 2.97 13.39 15.05
N ASP A 112 3.15 13.44 16.37
CA ASP A 112 3.33 14.70 17.10
C ASP A 112 4.75 15.28 17.03
N SER A 113 5.77 14.41 16.97
CA SER A 113 7.17 14.80 17.11
C SER A 113 7.97 14.80 15.81
N ARG A 114 7.35 14.42 14.69
CA ARG A 114 8.04 14.30 13.42
C ARG A 114 8.64 15.62 12.94
N GLN A 115 9.89 15.53 12.48
CA GLN A 115 10.51 16.57 11.68
C GLN A 115 10.69 16.12 10.23
N PRO A 116 10.54 17.02 9.24
CA PRO A 116 10.82 16.70 7.85
C PRO A 116 12.27 16.27 7.65
N SER A 117 12.49 15.21 6.88
CA SER A 117 13.83 14.80 6.45
C SER A 117 14.41 15.81 5.46
N GLU A 118 15.69 16.16 5.61
CA GLU A 118 16.42 16.90 4.58
C GLU A 118 16.87 15.99 3.42
N ARG A 119 16.93 14.67 3.65
CA ARG A 119 17.56 13.72 2.72
C ARG A 119 16.56 13.00 1.80
N PHE A 120 15.33 12.79 2.27
CA PHE A 120 14.27 12.10 1.54
C PHE A 120 12.96 12.90 1.59
N GLU A 121 12.25 12.97 0.47
CA GLU A 121 10.86 13.42 0.47
C GLU A 121 9.97 12.27 0.91
N SER A 122 9.67 12.20 2.20
CA SER A 122 8.95 11.09 2.82
C SER A 122 7.54 11.52 3.27
N TYR A 123 6.55 10.64 3.13
CA TYR A 123 5.15 10.96 3.37
C TYR A 123 4.42 9.79 4.01
N TYR A 124 3.55 10.12 4.97
CA TYR A 124 2.43 9.26 5.30
C TYR A 124 1.27 9.50 4.31
N MET A 125 0.25 8.65 4.37
CA MET A 125 -0.84 8.68 3.40
C MET A 125 -1.63 10.00 3.44
N ASP A 126 -1.88 10.55 4.62
CA ASP A 126 -2.57 11.84 4.80
C ASP A 126 -1.83 13.01 4.12
N GLU A 127 -0.54 13.15 4.40
CA GLU A 127 0.33 14.20 3.84
C GLU A 127 0.49 14.04 2.34
N TRP A 128 0.61 12.80 1.88
CA TRP A 128 0.69 12.48 0.47
C TRP A 128 -0.57 12.96 -0.27
N LEU A 129 -1.75 12.55 0.23
CA LEU A 129 -3.04 12.94 -0.34
C LEU A 129 -3.22 14.46 -0.29
N GLU A 130 -2.83 15.12 0.79
CA GLU A 130 -2.90 16.58 0.91
C GLU A 130 -2.01 17.29 -0.13
N ARG A 131 -0.78 16.81 -0.36
CA ARG A 131 0.11 17.38 -1.38
C ARG A 131 -0.39 17.16 -2.80
N ILE A 132 -0.99 16.02 -3.09
CA ILE A 132 -1.65 15.74 -4.38
C ILE A 132 -2.85 16.66 -4.56
N ALA A 133 -3.67 16.83 -3.53
CA ALA A 133 -4.84 17.70 -3.53
C ALA A 133 -4.47 19.15 -3.87
N ARG A 134 -3.37 19.64 -3.29
CA ARG A 134 -2.79 20.98 -3.54
C ARG A 134 -2.07 21.10 -4.87
N GLY A 135 -1.84 19.99 -5.59
CA GLY A 135 -1.07 19.96 -6.83
C GLY A 135 0.44 20.15 -6.64
N ALA A 136 0.94 20.01 -5.40
CA ALA A 136 2.37 20.06 -5.09
C ALA A 136 3.12 18.81 -5.59
N ILE A 137 2.41 17.68 -5.68
CA ILE A 137 2.91 16.43 -6.25
C ILE A 137 1.99 16.04 -7.42
N ALA A 138 2.59 15.50 -8.48
CA ALA A 138 1.83 14.98 -9.60
C ALA A 138 1.09 13.67 -9.22
N PRO A 139 -0.18 13.49 -9.62
CA PRO A 139 -0.91 12.23 -9.44
C PRO A 139 -0.13 11.01 -9.95
N THR A 140 -0.35 9.86 -9.33
CA THR A 140 0.22 8.58 -9.81
C THR A 140 -0.34 8.22 -11.19
N SER A 141 -1.59 8.57 -11.49
CA SER A 141 -2.20 8.38 -12.81
C SER A 141 -1.77 9.44 -13.82
N GLU A 142 -1.53 9.03 -15.06
CA GLU A 142 -1.28 9.96 -16.18
C GLU A 142 -2.59 10.56 -16.75
N ALA A 143 -3.76 10.09 -16.28
CA ALA A 143 -5.06 10.39 -16.84
C ALA A 143 -5.62 11.79 -16.48
N ALA A 144 -5.03 12.49 -15.50
CA ALA A 144 -5.57 13.74 -14.95
C ALA A 144 -5.30 15.00 -15.81
N LYS A 145 -5.44 14.92 -17.13
CA LYS A 145 -5.56 16.11 -18.01
C LYS A 145 -7.02 16.34 -18.38
N VAL A 146 -7.82 16.85 -17.44
CA VAL A 146 -9.20 17.28 -17.75
C VAL A 146 -9.14 18.59 -18.55
N LYS A 147 -9.39 18.50 -19.87
CA LYS A 147 -9.59 19.67 -20.74
C LYS A 147 -10.99 20.24 -20.53
N SER A 148 -11.09 21.51 -20.13
CA SER A 148 -12.37 22.25 -20.11
C SER A 148 -12.81 22.60 -21.52
N LYS A 149 -14.04 22.25 -21.91
CA LYS A 149 -14.75 22.83 -23.06
C LYS A 149 -16.15 23.25 -22.62
N THR A 150 -16.51 24.49 -22.94
CA THR A 150 -17.81 25.13 -22.74
C THR A 150 -18.93 24.36 -23.46
N LYS A 151 -20.13 24.25 -22.86
CA LYS A 151 -21.29 23.56 -23.46
C LYS A 151 -22.63 24.27 -23.22
N SER A 152 -23.54 24.02 -24.18
CA SER A 152 -24.93 24.48 -24.33
C SER A 152 -25.91 23.73 -23.40
N GLN A 153 -27.03 24.40 -23.08
CA GLN A 153 -28.11 24.00 -22.15
C GLN A 153 -28.70 22.61 -22.42
N GLU A 154 -28.92 22.23 -23.69
CA GLU A 154 -29.50 20.92 -24.07
C GLU A 154 -28.63 19.73 -23.64
N VAL A 155 -27.31 19.94 -23.48
CA VAL A 155 -26.40 18.88 -23.05
C VAL A 155 -26.42 18.69 -21.53
N GLU A 156 -26.83 19.68 -20.75
CA GLU A 156 -27.02 19.54 -19.30
C GLU A 156 -28.31 18.80 -18.97
N ASP A 157 -29.40 19.07 -19.68
CA ASP A 157 -30.69 18.41 -19.44
C ASP A 157 -30.62 16.90 -19.78
N ALA A 158 -30.02 16.55 -20.91
CA ALA A 158 -29.78 15.15 -21.29
C ALA A 158 -28.88 14.41 -20.29
N ARG A 159 -27.99 15.14 -19.61
CA ARG A 159 -27.05 14.60 -18.63
C ARG A 159 -27.71 14.35 -17.28
N ARG A 160 -28.56 15.28 -16.82
CA ARG A 160 -29.37 15.12 -15.61
C ARG A 160 -30.31 13.93 -15.71
N GLU A 161 -30.96 13.76 -16.86
CA GLU A 161 -31.85 12.61 -17.07
C GLU A 161 -31.06 11.28 -17.08
N LYS A 162 -29.87 11.27 -17.67
CA LYS A 162 -28.98 10.10 -17.62
C LYS A 162 -28.54 9.76 -16.19
N LYS A 163 -28.20 10.77 -15.38
CA LYS A 163 -27.83 10.58 -13.96
C LYS A 163 -28.98 10.00 -13.15
N ARG A 164 -30.18 10.59 -13.26
CA ARG A 164 -31.39 10.12 -12.59
C ARG A 164 -31.70 8.66 -12.94
N LYS A 165 -31.55 8.29 -14.21
CA LYS A 165 -31.72 6.91 -14.67
C LYS A 165 -30.71 5.96 -14.02
N LEU A 166 -29.43 6.34 -13.96
CA LEU A 166 -28.39 5.55 -13.32
C LEU A 166 -28.59 5.41 -11.81
N GLU A 167 -29.08 6.46 -11.13
CA GLU A 167 -29.41 6.43 -9.70
C GLU A 167 -30.56 5.46 -9.40
N ILE A 168 -31.62 5.47 -10.23
CA ILE A 168 -32.72 4.49 -10.13
C ILE A 168 -32.21 3.06 -10.36
N GLU A 169 -31.35 2.86 -11.36
CA GLU A 169 -30.73 1.56 -11.64
C GLU A 169 -29.78 1.11 -10.52
N LEU A 170 -29.09 2.04 -9.84
CA LEU A 170 -28.22 1.76 -8.69
C LEU A 170 -29.06 1.33 -7.47
N GLU A 171 -30.18 2.00 -7.22
CA GLU A 171 -31.12 1.64 -6.15
C GLU A 171 -31.71 0.24 -6.42
N SER A 172 -32.10 -0.04 -7.67
CA SER A 172 -32.56 -1.37 -8.09
C SER A 172 -31.49 -2.44 -7.85
N LEU A 173 -30.24 -2.19 -8.25
CA LEU A 173 -29.14 -3.12 -8.01
C LEU A 173 -28.80 -3.28 -6.52
N SER A 174 -29.03 -2.26 -5.70
CA SER A 174 -28.87 -2.33 -4.24
C SER A 174 -29.96 -3.23 -3.62
N GLY A 175 -31.19 -3.16 -4.15
CA GLY A 175 -32.24 -4.12 -3.83
C GLY A 175 -31.88 -5.56 -4.25
N GLU A 176 -31.39 -5.75 -5.48
CA GLU A 176 -30.95 -7.06 -5.98
C GLU A 176 -29.78 -7.64 -5.18
N GLU A 177 -28.85 -6.81 -4.73
CA GLU A 177 -27.75 -7.21 -3.85
C GLU A 177 -28.29 -7.73 -2.51
N LEU A 178 -29.23 -7.00 -1.91
CA LEU A 178 -29.86 -7.38 -0.65
C LEU A 178 -30.59 -8.72 -0.78
N ASP A 179 -31.37 -8.89 -1.86
CA ASP A 179 -32.09 -10.13 -2.14
C ASP A 179 -31.12 -11.30 -2.36
N ALA A 180 -30.05 -11.08 -3.14
CA ALA A 180 -29.01 -12.08 -3.37
C ALA A 180 -28.30 -12.46 -2.07
N PHE A 181 -28.07 -11.49 -1.17
CA PHE A 181 -27.47 -11.70 0.14
C PHE A 181 -28.40 -12.47 1.10
N VAL A 182 -29.71 -12.21 1.07
CA VAL A 182 -30.69 -13.00 1.83
C VAL A 182 -30.69 -14.46 1.34
N ILE A 183 -30.71 -14.67 0.02
CA ILE A 183 -30.62 -16.02 -0.58
C ILE A 183 -29.30 -16.69 -0.20
N PHE A 184 -28.19 -15.95 -0.23
CA PHE A 184 -26.88 -16.46 0.22
C PHE A 184 -26.93 -16.91 1.68
N LYS A 185 -27.51 -16.09 2.56
CA LYS A 185 -27.67 -16.39 3.98
C LYS A 185 -28.51 -17.66 4.19
N ASP A 186 -29.58 -17.84 3.42
CA ASP A 186 -30.43 -19.03 3.51
C ASP A 186 -29.74 -20.28 2.95
N LEU A 187 -29.09 -20.18 1.78
CA LEU A 187 -28.31 -21.28 1.20
C LEU A 187 -27.18 -21.72 2.13
N TYR A 188 -26.50 -20.76 2.75
CA TYR A 188 -25.45 -21.03 3.73
C TYR A 188 -26.01 -21.61 5.03
N GLY A 189 -27.17 -21.13 5.48
CA GLY A 189 -27.88 -21.68 6.64
C GLY A 189 -28.34 -23.13 6.43
N ASN A 190 -28.60 -23.52 5.18
CA ASN A 190 -28.96 -24.88 4.78
C ASN A 190 -27.76 -25.78 4.47
N TYR A 191 -26.53 -25.24 4.44
CA TYR A 191 -25.34 -26.03 4.18
C TYR A 191 -24.96 -26.85 5.42
N TYR A 192 -25.10 -28.18 5.32
CA TYR A 192 -24.72 -29.10 6.38
C TYR A 192 -23.39 -29.78 6.07
N PRO A 193 -22.30 -29.48 6.81
CA PRO A 193 -20.98 -30.09 6.61
C PRO A 193 -20.95 -31.60 6.81
N ASP A 194 -22.00 -32.18 7.40
CA ASP A 194 -22.14 -33.60 7.71
C ASP A 194 -23.11 -34.33 6.74
N ALA A 195 -23.68 -33.64 5.75
CA ALA A 195 -24.53 -34.25 4.71
C ALA A 195 -23.78 -35.30 3.88
N ASP A 196 -24.47 -36.07 3.06
CA ASP A 196 -23.79 -36.94 2.09
C ASP A 196 -22.94 -36.12 1.10
N GLN A 197 -21.94 -36.75 0.46
CA GLN A 197 -21.03 -36.05 -0.46
C GLN A 197 -21.77 -35.36 -1.63
N ASN A 198 -22.90 -35.91 -2.08
CA ASN A 198 -23.65 -35.37 -3.21
C ASN A 198 -24.45 -34.12 -2.82
N GLY A 199 -25.03 -34.10 -1.61
CA GLY A 199 -25.68 -32.94 -1.02
C GLY A 199 -24.71 -31.78 -0.82
N LYS A 200 -23.52 -32.05 -0.27
CA LYS A 200 -22.49 -31.02 -0.09
C LYS A 200 -22.03 -30.41 -1.41
N LEU A 201 -21.80 -31.24 -2.43
CA LEU A 201 -21.37 -30.75 -3.74
C LEU A 201 -22.44 -29.89 -4.41
N LYS A 202 -23.72 -30.24 -4.22
CA LYS A 202 -24.86 -29.47 -4.73
C LYS A 202 -24.97 -28.12 -4.02
N ASP A 203 -24.96 -28.11 -2.68
CA ASP A 203 -25.06 -26.87 -1.90
C ASP A 203 -23.88 -25.94 -2.16
N LEU A 204 -22.66 -26.48 -2.27
CA LEU A 204 -21.46 -25.70 -2.63
C LEU A 204 -21.56 -25.13 -4.05
N ALA A 205 -22.17 -25.85 -4.99
CA ALA A 205 -22.40 -25.34 -6.33
C ALA A 205 -23.40 -24.16 -6.33
N ASP A 206 -24.46 -24.27 -5.54
CA ASP A 206 -25.48 -23.23 -5.39
C ASP A 206 -24.94 -21.99 -4.68
N ILE A 207 -24.14 -22.18 -3.61
CA ILE A 207 -23.43 -21.09 -2.91
C ILE A 207 -22.47 -20.40 -3.87
N ARG A 208 -21.64 -21.15 -4.60
CA ARG A 208 -20.66 -20.57 -5.54
C ARG A 208 -21.36 -19.78 -6.63
N LYS A 209 -22.49 -20.26 -7.14
CA LYS A 209 -23.31 -19.56 -8.13
C LYS A 209 -23.87 -18.25 -7.57
N ASN A 210 -24.34 -18.25 -6.33
CA ASN A 210 -24.84 -17.05 -5.68
C ASN A 210 -23.72 -16.03 -5.43
N VAL A 211 -22.56 -16.46 -4.92
CA VAL A 211 -21.37 -15.60 -4.73
C VAL A 211 -20.93 -14.95 -6.04
N SER A 212 -20.85 -15.72 -7.14
CA SER A 212 -20.53 -15.15 -8.45
C SER A 212 -21.57 -14.13 -8.94
N ASN A 213 -22.85 -14.30 -8.58
CA ASN A 213 -23.88 -13.31 -8.89
C ASN A 213 -23.73 -12.03 -8.05
N LEU A 214 -23.42 -12.16 -6.75
CA LEU A 214 -23.11 -11.02 -5.87
C LEU A 214 -21.89 -10.24 -6.38
N GLU A 215 -20.81 -10.93 -6.77
CA GLU A 215 -19.62 -10.30 -7.36
C GLU A 215 -19.96 -9.52 -8.64
N ARG A 216 -20.86 -10.05 -9.48
CA ARG A 216 -21.36 -9.36 -10.68
C ARG A 216 -22.15 -8.11 -10.32
N ILE A 217 -23.10 -8.20 -9.40
CA ILE A 217 -23.94 -7.07 -8.96
C ILE A 217 -23.06 -5.95 -8.39
N ILE A 218 -22.11 -6.29 -7.51
CA ILE A 218 -21.17 -5.34 -6.91
C ILE A 218 -20.31 -4.67 -7.98
N LYS A 219 -19.85 -5.42 -8.99
CA LYS A 219 -19.08 -4.84 -10.10
C LYS A 219 -19.92 -3.86 -10.93
N GLU A 220 -21.18 -4.18 -11.18
CA GLU A 220 -22.11 -3.31 -11.91
C GLU A 220 -22.46 -2.05 -11.11
N GLN A 221 -22.70 -2.16 -9.80
CA GLN A 221 -22.90 -1.02 -8.91
C GLN A 221 -21.68 -0.08 -8.92
N ASN A 222 -20.47 -0.63 -8.77
CA ASN A 222 -19.24 0.17 -8.80
C ASN A 222 -19.06 0.91 -10.13
N ALA A 223 -19.38 0.26 -11.26
CA ALA A 223 -19.33 0.89 -12.57
C ALA A 223 -20.35 2.03 -12.69
N LYS A 224 -21.59 1.84 -12.22
CA LYS A 224 -22.63 2.88 -12.24
C LYS A 224 -22.33 4.03 -11.28
N MET A 225 -21.81 3.75 -10.08
CA MET A 225 -21.37 4.79 -9.14
C MET A 225 -20.26 5.64 -9.76
N ALA A 226 -19.25 5.04 -10.38
CA ALA A 226 -18.21 5.76 -11.09
C ALA A 226 -18.77 6.62 -12.23
N GLU A 227 -19.79 6.14 -12.94
CA GLU A 227 -20.45 6.89 -14.00
C GLU A 227 -21.26 8.08 -13.44
N ILE A 228 -22.08 7.88 -12.40
CA ILE A 228 -22.83 8.94 -11.69
C ILE A 228 -21.86 10.01 -11.17
N GLU A 229 -20.74 9.61 -10.58
CA GLU A 229 -19.74 10.53 -10.08
C GLU A 229 -19.09 11.34 -11.21
N SER A 230 -18.76 10.70 -12.33
CA SER A 230 -18.29 11.39 -13.52
C SER A 230 -19.32 12.40 -14.05
N LEU A 231 -20.61 12.09 -13.89
CA LEU A 231 -21.73 12.97 -14.27
C LEU A 231 -21.89 14.12 -13.26
N THR A 232 -21.63 13.89 -11.98
CA THR A 232 -21.76 14.89 -10.91
C THR A 232 -20.58 15.88 -10.89
N VAL A 233 -19.36 15.41 -11.16
CA VAL A 233 -18.14 16.25 -11.24
C VAL A 233 -18.25 17.30 -12.35
N LYS A 234 -18.81 16.95 -13.51
CA LYS A 234 -19.01 17.96 -14.59
C LYS A 234 -20.36 18.72 -14.51
N GLU A 235 -21.22 18.45 -13.52
CA GLU A 235 -22.41 19.27 -13.18
C GLU A 235 -22.02 20.37 -12.17
N THR A 236 -21.24 20.01 -11.15
CA THR A 236 -20.66 20.96 -10.17
C THR A 236 -19.66 21.95 -10.78
N ALA A 237 -19.12 21.65 -11.97
CA ALA A 237 -18.31 22.57 -12.75
C ALA A 237 -19.12 23.68 -13.47
N GLY A 238 -20.45 23.54 -13.58
CA GLY A 238 -21.34 24.46 -14.32
C GLY A 238 -22.19 25.41 -13.46
N GLY A 239 -22.50 25.07 -12.20
CA GLY A 239 -23.45 25.85 -11.38
C GLY A 239 -23.17 25.95 -9.88
N GLY A 240 -22.05 25.41 -9.38
CA GLY A 240 -21.68 25.51 -7.95
C GLY A 240 -20.92 26.79 -7.62
N THR A 241 -20.90 27.18 -6.35
CA THR A 241 -19.98 28.24 -5.89
C THR A 241 -18.52 27.85 -6.18
N ILE A 242 -17.64 28.84 -6.36
CA ILE A 242 -16.20 28.59 -6.59
C ILE A 242 -15.62 27.69 -5.49
N ALA A 243 -16.11 27.80 -4.25
CA ALA A 243 -15.72 26.97 -3.12
C ALA A 243 -16.13 25.50 -3.30
N GLU A 244 -17.38 25.21 -3.68
CA GLU A 244 -17.86 23.83 -3.90
C GLU A 244 -17.17 23.17 -5.11
N SER A 245 -16.92 23.93 -6.17
CA SER A 245 -16.18 23.45 -7.34
C SER A 245 -14.73 23.08 -6.98
N ARG A 246 -14.07 23.90 -6.14
CA ARG A 246 -12.72 23.61 -5.61
C ARG A 246 -12.73 22.38 -4.70
N ARG A 247 -13.70 22.26 -3.80
CA ARG A 247 -13.84 21.11 -2.89
C ARG A 247 -14.05 19.81 -3.67
N SER A 248 -14.96 19.81 -4.65
CA SER A 248 -15.23 18.65 -5.51
C SER A 248 -13.99 18.24 -6.32
N THR A 249 -13.26 19.20 -6.88
CA THR A 249 -12.00 18.95 -7.60
C THR A 249 -10.91 18.39 -6.67
N ARG A 250 -10.80 18.94 -5.45
CA ARG A 250 -9.85 18.49 -4.42
C ARG A 250 -10.14 17.03 -4.04
N PHE A 251 -11.38 16.73 -3.70
CA PHE A 251 -11.84 15.37 -3.37
C PHE A 251 -11.58 14.39 -4.51
N ALA A 252 -11.94 14.74 -5.75
CA ALA A 252 -11.75 13.87 -6.90
C ALA A 252 -10.28 13.44 -7.09
N ARG A 253 -9.34 14.39 -6.94
CA ARG A 253 -7.89 14.09 -7.01
C ARG A 253 -7.42 13.18 -5.90
N MET A 254 -7.82 13.46 -4.66
CA MET A 254 -7.44 12.64 -3.50
C MET A 254 -8.02 11.23 -3.62
N ARG A 255 -9.28 11.10 -4.05
CA ARG A 255 -9.93 9.80 -4.22
C ARG A 255 -9.26 8.96 -5.28
N GLU A 256 -9.01 9.53 -6.47
CA GLU A 256 -8.33 8.81 -7.55
C GLU A 256 -6.96 8.29 -7.08
N GLU A 257 -6.19 9.13 -6.39
CA GLU A 257 -4.91 8.73 -5.83
C GLU A 257 -5.06 7.66 -4.74
N PHE A 258 -6.04 7.81 -3.84
CA PHE A 258 -6.30 6.84 -2.78
C PHE A 258 -6.68 5.47 -3.33
N ASP A 259 -7.52 5.39 -4.36
CA ASP A 259 -7.91 4.12 -4.99
C ASP A 259 -6.70 3.40 -5.63
N ILE A 260 -5.72 4.16 -6.13
CA ILE A 260 -4.43 3.62 -6.58
C ILE A 260 -3.64 3.10 -5.38
N LEU A 261 -3.54 3.86 -4.30
CA LEU A 261 -2.85 3.43 -3.07
C LEU A 261 -3.49 2.16 -2.49
N VAL A 262 -4.81 1.99 -2.55
CA VAL A 262 -5.48 0.75 -2.16
C VAL A 262 -5.01 -0.43 -3.01
N THR A 263 -4.86 -0.23 -4.32
CA THR A 263 -4.32 -1.26 -5.22
C THR A 263 -2.87 -1.60 -4.88
N VAL A 264 -2.05 -0.58 -4.54
CA VAL A 264 -0.67 -0.75 -4.07
C VAL A 264 -0.63 -1.54 -2.77
N MET A 265 -1.42 -1.17 -1.76
CA MET A 265 -1.49 -1.87 -0.48
C MET A 265 -1.83 -3.36 -0.65
N ARG A 266 -2.82 -3.68 -1.50
CA ARG A 266 -3.18 -5.06 -1.85
C ARG A 266 -2.03 -5.82 -2.51
N SER A 267 -1.26 -5.14 -3.36
CA SER A 267 -0.09 -5.73 -4.03
C SER A 267 1.08 -5.94 -3.05
N CYS A 268 1.33 -5.01 -2.12
CA CYS A 268 2.32 -5.18 -1.06
C CYS A 268 1.99 -6.41 -0.18
N ALA A 269 0.73 -6.57 0.21
CA ALA A 269 0.27 -7.74 0.96
C ALA A 269 0.50 -9.04 0.18
N ALA A 270 0.09 -9.09 -1.10
CA ALA A 270 0.29 -10.26 -1.95
C ALA A 270 1.78 -10.62 -2.12
N ARG A 271 2.65 -9.62 -2.30
CA ARG A 271 4.12 -9.83 -2.37
C ARG A 271 4.70 -10.35 -1.06
N GLY A 272 4.09 -9.98 0.07
CA GLY A 272 4.41 -10.52 1.39
C GLY A 272 3.89 -11.94 1.64
N GLY A 273 3.18 -12.55 0.70
CA GLY A 273 2.58 -13.88 0.85
C GLY A 273 1.27 -13.88 1.65
N LEU A 274 0.57 -12.74 1.68
CA LEU A 274 -0.61 -12.53 2.51
C LEU A 274 -1.87 -12.32 1.66
N VAL A 275 -3.03 -12.39 2.31
CA VAL A 275 -4.32 -12.15 1.66
C VAL A 275 -4.35 -10.72 1.11
N LYS A 276 -4.88 -10.52 -0.09
CA LYS A 276 -4.90 -9.20 -0.74
C LYS A 276 -5.66 -8.15 0.09
N ASN A 277 -6.66 -8.55 0.86
CA ASN A 277 -7.53 -7.68 1.64
C ASN A 277 -6.95 -7.29 3.02
N THR A 278 -5.64 -7.00 3.10
CA THR A 278 -4.94 -6.72 4.37
C THR A 278 -4.46 -5.26 4.54
N PRO A 279 -5.30 -4.22 4.37
CA PRO A 279 -4.88 -2.85 4.70
C PRO A 279 -5.13 -2.48 6.17
N ALA A 280 -5.93 -3.27 6.91
CA ALA A 280 -6.38 -2.95 8.26
C ALA A 280 -5.44 -3.52 9.34
N LEU A 281 -5.08 -2.68 10.30
CA LEU A 281 -4.37 -3.08 11.51
C LEU A 281 -5.32 -3.87 12.42
N ILE A 282 -4.99 -5.12 12.68
CA ILE A 282 -5.64 -5.95 13.70
C ILE A 282 -4.59 -6.59 14.60
N ASP A 283 -5.00 -6.96 15.80
CA ASP A 283 -4.17 -7.59 16.85
C ASP A 283 -3.43 -8.86 16.39
N LYS A 284 -3.93 -9.59 15.39
CA LYS A 284 -3.23 -10.74 14.80
C LYS A 284 -2.06 -10.37 13.87
N TRP A 285 -2.06 -9.16 13.31
CA TRP A 285 -0.96 -8.68 12.44
C TRP A 285 0.11 -7.93 13.20
N ILE A 286 -0.28 -7.26 14.28
CA ILE A 286 0.71 -6.65 15.17
C ILE A 286 1.33 -7.78 15.95
N PRO A 287 2.63 -8.04 15.76
CA PRO A 287 3.31 -9.02 16.59
C PRO A 287 3.15 -8.57 18.05
N MET A 288 2.70 -9.47 18.92
CA MET A 288 2.62 -9.23 20.38
C MET A 288 3.99 -8.90 21.01
N ASP A 289 5.06 -8.90 20.21
CA ASP A 289 6.42 -8.70 20.62
C ASP A 289 6.93 -7.32 20.17
N SER A 290 7.16 -6.47 21.16
CA SER A 290 7.81 -5.14 21.05
C SER A 290 9.15 -5.11 20.28
N ARG A 291 9.71 -6.26 19.93
CA ARG A 291 10.97 -6.39 19.17
C ARG A 291 10.79 -6.29 17.65
N VAL A 292 9.56 -6.32 17.13
CA VAL A 292 9.35 -6.13 15.68
C VAL A 292 9.36 -4.64 15.35
N SER A 293 10.36 -4.20 14.58
CA SER A 293 10.43 -2.80 14.15
C SER A 293 9.35 -2.49 13.13
N VAL A 294 8.61 -1.43 13.43
CA VAL A 294 7.61 -0.83 12.55
C VAL A 294 8.33 0.08 11.55
N ASN A 295 7.88 0.10 10.29
CA ASN A 295 8.40 0.97 9.26
C ASN A 295 7.83 2.40 9.42
N THR A 296 8.06 3.03 10.57
CA THR A 296 7.80 4.47 10.71
C THR A 296 8.69 5.24 9.72
N LEU A 297 8.31 6.46 9.34
CA LEU A 297 9.12 7.23 8.40
C LEU A 297 10.52 7.47 8.95
N SER A 298 10.63 7.81 10.23
CA SER A 298 11.93 7.96 10.91
C SER A 298 12.80 6.69 10.80
N HIS A 299 12.21 5.51 11.00
CA HIS A 299 12.92 4.25 10.85
C HIS A 299 13.34 3.97 9.39
N VAL A 300 12.42 4.15 8.44
CA VAL A 300 12.67 3.92 7.02
C VAL A 300 13.76 4.84 6.49
N GLU A 301 13.73 6.12 6.84
CA GLU A 301 14.74 7.10 6.42
C GLU A 301 16.12 6.81 6.99
N SER A 302 16.19 6.43 8.26
CA SER A 302 17.44 6.00 8.88
C SER A 302 18.02 4.80 8.15
N LYS A 303 17.19 3.80 7.84
CA LYS A 303 17.61 2.58 7.14
C LYS A 303 17.98 2.84 5.69
N PHE A 304 17.22 3.66 4.96
CA PHE A 304 17.57 4.04 3.60
C PHE A 304 18.85 4.86 3.54
N SER A 305 19.12 5.69 4.54
CA SER A 305 20.40 6.39 4.69
C SER A 305 21.56 5.42 4.89
N GLU A 306 21.37 4.38 5.71
CA GLU A 306 22.33 3.30 5.93
C GLU A 306 22.59 2.52 4.62
N PHE A 307 21.52 2.14 3.91
CA PHE A 307 21.64 1.39 2.65
C PHE A 307 22.27 2.22 1.54
N GLU A 308 21.89 3.50 1.40
CA GLU A 308 22.54 4.42 0.46
C GLU A 308 24.03 4.61 0.77
N SER A 309 24.45 4.52 2.03
CA SER A 309 25.89 4.59 2.36
C SER A 309 26.68 3.40 1.81
N LEU A 310 26.04 2.23 1.64
CA LEU A 310 26.63 1.04 1.05
C LEU A 310 26.49 1.02 -0.49
N ASP A 311 25.35 1.43 -1.01
CA ASP A 311 25.09 1.61 -2.44
C ASP A 311 24.88 3.10 -2.76
N TYR A 312 25.96 3.86 -2.73
CA TYR A 312 25.94 5.31 -2.95
C TYR A 312 25.52 5.71 -4.38
N THR A 313 25.43 4.73 -5.29
CA THR A 313 25.08 4.96 -6.69
C THR A 313 23.58 4.89 -6.95
N ILE A 314 22.77 4.39 -6.02
CA ILE A 314 21.34 4.09 -6.27
C ILE A 314 20.49 5.31 -6.58
N PHE A 315 20.80 6.45 -5.96
CA PHE A 315 20.11 7.71 -6.20
C PHE A 315 20.95 8.66 -7.05
N THR A 316 22.00 8.18 -7.72
CA THR A 316 22.84 9.03 -8.56
C THR A 316 22.44 8.86 -10.02
N ASP A 317 22.14 9.97 -10.70
CA ASP A 317 21.84 9.96 -12.12
C ASP A 317 23.10 9.81 -12.99
N ALA A 318 22.92 9.68 -14.31
CA ALA A 318 24.04 9.56 -15.25
C ALA A 318 24.98 10.78 -15.28
N LYS A 319 24.54 11.94 -14.75
CA LYS A 319 25.32 13.18 -14.65
C LYS A 319 25.99 13.33 -13.28
N GLY A 320 25.81 12.38 -12.37
CA GLY A 320 26.36 12.43 -11.02
C GLY A 320 25.50 13.21 -10.02
N ALA A 321 24.31 13.68 -10.40
CA ALA A 321 23.42 14.40 -9.50
C ALA A 321 22.59 13.41 -8.66
N ARG A 322 22.45 13.71 -7.36
CA ARG A 322 21.60 12.92 -6.47
C ARG A 322 20.12 13.23 -6.72
N LYS A 323 19.33 12.20 -7.05
CA LYS A 323 17.89 12.23 -7.26
C LYS A 323 17.23 11.07 -6.50
N ALA A 324 16.93 11.31 -5.22
CA ALA A 324 16.23 10.34 -4.38
C ALA A 324 14.75 10.22 -4.76
N PRO A 325 14.12 9.04 -4.58
CA PRO A 325 12.69 8.85 -4.78
C PRO A 325 11.89 9.47 -3.64
N LYS A 326 10.61 9.71 -3.91
CA LYS A 326 9.62 9.99 -2.86
C LYS A 326 9.31 8.68 -2.11
N VAL A 327 9.30 8.74 -0.79
CA VAL A 327 9.05 7.57 0.07
C VAL A 327 7.66 7.70 0.68
N LEU A 328 6.83 6.66 0.53
CA LEU A 328 5.48 6.61 1.10
C LEU A 328 5.41 5.44 2.07
N VAL A 329 4.99 5.69 3.30
CA VAL A 329 4.59 4.64 4.25
C VAL A 329 3.08 4.51 4.23
N LEU A 330 2.60 3.31 3.89
CA LEU A 330 1.18 3.00 3.75
C LEU A 330 0.72 2.10 4.90
N PRO A 331 -0.54 2.23 5.35
CA PRO A 331 -1.09 1.36 6.37
C PRO A 331 -1.15 -0.10 5.89
N GLY A 332 -1.19 -1.01 6.86
CA GLY A 332 -1.26 -2.45 6.62
C GLY A 332 0.09 -3.16 6.63
N VAL A 333 0.08 -4.38 6.11
CA VAL A 333 1.14 -5.36 6.24
C VAL A 333 1.57 -5.84 4.84
N GLY A 334 2.88 -5.94 4.59
CA GLY A 334 3.34 -6.45 3.29
C GLY A 334 4.78 -6.11 2.93
N ALA A 335 5.22 -6.64 1.79
CA ALA A 335 6.51 -6.29 1.22
C ALA A 335 6.37 -5.00 0.39
N GLY A 336 7.23 -4.02 0.65
CA GLY A 336 7.21 -2.76 -0.08
C GLY A 336 7.54 -2.93 -1.56
N MET A 337 7.21 -1.93 -2.36
CA MET A 337 7.47 -1.90 -3.80
C MET A 337 8.01 -0.56 -4.27
N ALA A 338 8.53 -0.58 -5.49
CA ALA A 338 9.01 0.59 -6.20
C ALA A 338 8.16 0.83 -7.45
N TRP A 339 7.89 2.10 -7.74
CA TRP A 339 7.19 2.51 -8.97
C TRP A 339 7.69 3.88 -9.41
N LYS A 340 8.29 3.97 -10.61
CA LYS A 340 8.83 5.22 -11.17
C LYS A 340 9.80 5.90 -10.18
N ASP A 341 9.46 7.13 -9.73
CA ASP A 341 10.23 7.94 -8.80
C ASP A 341 9.82 7.72 -7.33
N ARG A 342 9.18 6.59 -7.01
CA ARG A 342 8.50 6.35 -5.72
C ARG A 342 8.88 5.01 -5.13
N ILE A 343 9.07 5.00 -3.82
CA ILE A 343 9.18 3.80 -3.00
C ILE A 343 8.00 3.79 -2.03
N MET A 344 7.23 2.72 -2.04
CA MET A 344 6.08 2.52 -1.17
C MET A 344 6.38 1.36 -0.22
N VAL A 345 6.29 1.62 1.08
CA VAL A 345 6.60 0.67 2.15
C VAL A 345 5.34 0.45 2.98
N SER A 346 5.00 -0.80 3.26
CA SER A 346 3.96 -1.10 4.24
C SER A 346 4.48 -0.84 5.65
N LEU A 347 3.64 -0.22 6.48
CA LEU A 347 3.93 0.09 7.86
C LEU A 347 4.48 -1.11 8.64
N PHE A 348 3.92 -2.29 8.39
CA PHE A 348 4.40 -3.54 8.95
C PHE A 348 5.04 -4.42 7.87
N PRO A 349 6.24 -4.96 8.11
CA PRO A 349 6.86 -5.92 7.22
C PRO A 349 6.09 -7.25 7.21
N PRO A 350 6.35 -8.13 6.21
CA PRO A 350 5.74 -9.46 6.19
C PRO A 350 6.11 -10.27 7.46
N PRO A 351 5.19 -11.02 8.07
CA PRO A 351 5.44 -11.76 9.33
C PRO A 351 6.65 -12.71 9.28
N ALA A 352 6.96 -13.26 8.11
CA ALA A 352 8.08 -14.19 7.92
C ALA A 352 9.39 -13.51 7.48
N THR A 353 9.46 -12.18 7.46
CA THR A 353 10.62 -11.41 6.99
C THR A 353 11.05 -10.39 8.04
N GLN A 354 12.35 -10.35 8.34
CA GLN A 354 12.91 -9.32 9.22
C GLN A 354 12.68 -7.92 8.61
N PRO A 355 12.35 -6.89 9.42
CA PRO A 355 12.05 -5.55 8.92
C PRO A 355 13.14 -4.97 8.00
N ASP A 356 14.40 -5.00 8.45
CA ASP A 356 15.56 -4.54 7.66
C ASP A 356 15.68 -5.28 6.33
N ILE A 357 15.48 -6.61 6.33
CA ILE A 357 15.51 -7.41 5.10
C ILE A 357 14.36 -7.03 4.16
N SER A 358 13.17 -6.76 4.70
CA SER A 358 12.03 -6.29 3.91
C SER A 358 12.35 -4.96 3.24
N LEU A 359 12.95 -4.01 3.96
CA LEU A 359 13.37 -2.72 3.41
C LEU A 359 14.46 -2.88 2.35
N ILE A 360 15.46 -3.73 2.57
CA ILE A 360 16.51 -4.02 1.56
C ILE A 360 15.89 -4.62 0.30
N LYS A 361 14.90 -5.53 0.42
CA LYS A 361 14.20 -6.09 -0.74
C LYS A 361 13.47 -5.01 -1.53
N THR A 362 12.80 -4.09 -0.85
CA THR A 362 12.14 -2.94 -1.52
C THR A 362 13.17 -2.04 -2.21
N PHE A 363 14.31 -1.78 -1.55
CA PHE A 363 15.43 -1.01 -2.11
C PHE A 363 16.04 -1.69 -3.35
N ALA A 364 16.18 -3.02 -3.32
CA ALA A 364 16.64 -3.83 -4.44
C ALA A 364 15.66 -3.78 -5.62
N GLY A 365 14.35 -3.85 -5.36
CA GLY A 365 13.31 -3.68 -6.38
C GLY A 365 13.38 -2.29 -7.04
N TYR A 366 13.64 -1.24 -6.26
CA TYR A 366 13.88 0.10 -6.80
C TYR A 366 15.15 0.15 -7.66
N ARG A 367 16.26 -0.42 -7.20
CA ARG A 367 17.51 -0.53 -7.95
C ARG A 367 17.31 -1.23 -9.28
N TRP A 368 16.62 -2.38 -9.25
CA TRP A 368 16.25 -3.14 -10.44
C TRP A 368 15.41 -2.31 -11.39
N HIS A 369 14.39 -1.62 -10.88
CA HIS A 369 13.51 -0.77 -11.66
C HIS A 369 14.28 0.35 -12.38
N ILE A 370 15.14 1.11 -11.70
CA ILE A 370 15.94 2.17 -12.36
C ILE A 370 16.87 1.56 -13.42
N ALA A 371 17.56 0.48 -13.04
CA ALA A 371 18.56 -0.12 -13.90
C ALA A 371 17.96 -0.76 -15.16
N THR A 372 16.66 -1.08 -15.14
CA THR A 372 15.92 -1.64 -16.27
C THR A 372 15.05 -0.63 -17.02
N SER A 373 14.66 0.48 -16.39
CA SER A 373 13.77 1.50 -16.99
C SER A 373 14.43 2.41 -18.04
N SER A 374 15.73 2.27 -18.28
CA SER A 374 16.49 3.14 -19.20
C SER A 374 16.29 2.81 -20.69
N PHE A 375 15.57 1.75 -21.04
CA PHE A 375 15.23 1.41 -22.41
C PHE A 375 13.72 1.33 -22.58
N ASN A 376 13.18 2.06 -23.55
CA ASN A 376 11.76 2.17 -23.85
C ASN A 376 11.17 0.89 -24.49
N TRP A 377 11.59 -0.30 -24.06
CA TRP A 377 11.16 -1.59 -24.61
C TRP A 377 10.79 -2.60 -23.52
N LYS A 378 9.58 -3.16 -23.65
CA LYS A 378 8.91 -4.08 -22.72
C LYS A 378 9.62 -5.41 -22.41
N HIS A 379 10.82 -5.70 -22.95
CA HIS A 379 11.43 -7.04 -22.86
C HIS A 379 12.96 -7.08 -22.69
N LEU A 380 13.67 -5.95 -22.63
CA LEU A 380 15.12 -5.94 -22.44
C LEU A 380 15.45 -5.27 -21.11
N PRO A 381 16.01 -5.99 -20.14
CA PRO A 381 16.52 -5.34 -18.95
C PRO A 381 17.64 -4.38 -19.39
N GLY A 382 17.63 -3.13 -18.92
CA GLY A 382 18.73 -2.18 -19.13
C GLY A 382 20.10 -2.75 -18.74
N GLU A 383 21.20 -2.05 -19.05
CA GLU A 383 22.56 -2.61 -19.09
C GLU A 383 22.87 -3.62 -17.96
N LEU A 384 22.59 -3.25 -16.70
CA LEU A 384 22.75 -4.11 -15.53
C LEU A 384 21.95 -5.42 -15.62
N GLY A 385 20.65 -5.35 -15.88
CA GLY A 385 19.84 -6.55 -15.92
C GLY A 385 20.09 -7.39 -17.18
N SER A 386 20.56 -6.79 -18.29
CA SER A 386 21.07 -7.55 -19.45
C SER A 386 22.31 -8.36 -19.08
N MET A 387 23.27 -7.73 -18.40
CA MET A 387 24.44 -8.44 -17.86
C MET A 387 24.04 -9.52 -16.85
N TYR A 388 23.03 -9.25 -16.02
CA TYR A 388 22.53 -10.21 -15.04
C TYR A 388 21.84 -11.41 -15.71
N GLN A 389 21.06 -11.21 -16.78
CA GLN A 389 20.47 -12.28 -17.58
C GLN A 389 21.53 -13.18 -18.25
N LEU A 390 22.68 -12.62 -18.65
CA LEU A 390 23.79 -13.42 -19.19
C LEU A 390 24.40 -14.38 -18.16
N ILE A 391 24.34 -14.03 -16.87
CA ILE A 391 24.77 -14.91 -15.76
C ILE A 391 23.73 -16.00 -15.52
N TYR A 392 22.45 -15.68 -15.69
CA TYR A 392 21.31 -16.58 -15.44
C TYR A 392 20.40 -16.73 -16.67
N PRO A 393 20.87 -17.38 -17.76
CA PRO A 393 20.18 -17.40 -19.05
C PRO A 393 18.81 -18.11 -19.00
N ASP A 394 18.63 -19.06 -18.08
CA ASP A 394 17.42 -19.87 -17.96
C ASP A 394 16.28 -19.18 -17.20
N LEU A 395 16.54 -18.03 -16.58
CA LEU A 395 15.52 -17.31 -15.81
C LEU A 395 14.66 -16.43 -16.73
N THR A 396 13.34 -16.51 -16.52
CA THR A 396 12.39 -15.54 -17.08
C THR A 396 12.55 -14.18 -16.40
N TYR A 397 12.08 -13.09 -17.04
CA TYR A 397 12.21 -11.73 -16.50
C TYR A 397 11.71 -11.58 -15.05
N ASN A 398 10.53 -12.14 -14.72
CA ASN A 398 9.99 -12.06 -13.35
C ASN A 398 10.84 -12.84 -12.34
N ASN A 399 11.39 -13.99 -12.76
CA ASN A 399 12.29 -14.77 -11.91
C ASN A 399 13.67 -14.12 -11.81
N LEU A 400 14.07 -13.33 -12.82
CA LEU A 400 15.30 -12.56 -12.85
C LEU A 400 15.27 -11.42 -11.82
N GLU A 401 14.18 -10.65 -11.76
CA GLU A 401 13.99 -9.60 -10.74
C GLU A 401 14.06 -10.20 -9.33
N LYS A 402 13.38 -11.33 -9.12
CA LYS A 402 13.39 -12.02 -7.82
C LYS A 402 14.79 -12.51 -7.47
N SER A 403 15.49 -13.16 -8.39
CA SER A 403 16.87 -13.62 -8.19
C SER A 403 17.81 -12.45 -7.90
N PHE A 404 17.71 -11.36 -8.66
CA PHE A 404 18.49 -10.15 -8.42
C PHE A 404 18.23 -9.58 -7.03
N THR A 405 16.97 -9.54 -6.61
CA THR A 405 16.56 -9.04 -5.29
C THR A 405 17.19 -9.88 -4.17
N ASP A 406 17.17 -11.20 -4.28
CA ASP A 406 17.78 -12.10 -3.30
C ASP A 406 19.31 -11.96 -3.26
N ASP A 407 19.96 -11.84 -4.43
CA ASP A 407 21.40 -11.60 -4.52
C ASP A 407 21.79 -10.21 -3.98
N TYR A 408 20.95 -9.18 -4.19
CA TYR A 408 21.14 -7.85 -3.63
C TYR A 408 21.02 -7.85 -2.10
N VAL A 409 20.08 -8.62 -1.54
CA VAL A 409 20.00 -8.81 -0.09
C VAL A 409 21.29 -9.43 0.44
N ASN A 410 21.81 -10.46 -0.21
CA ASN A 410 23.09 -11.08 0.15
C ASN A 410 24.26 -10.10 0.00
N TRP A 411 24.23 -9.24 -1.03
CA TRP A 411 25.23 -8.18 -1.24
C TRP A 411 25.27 -7.21 -0.06
N MET A 412 24.12 -6.65 0.30
CA MET A 412 24.00 -5.61 1.33
C MET A 412 24.21 -6.15 2.75
N THR A 413 23.98 -7.45 2.98
CA THR A 413 24.06 -8.04 4.32
C THR A 413 25.29 -8.91 4.54
N LYS A 414 25.56 -9.88 3.65
CA LYS A 414 26.61 -10.89 3.82
C LYS A 414 27.91 -10.47 3.17
N GLU A 415 27.88 -10.05 1.90
CA GLU A 415 29.08 -9.66 1.16
C GLU A 415 29.67 -8.34 1.70
N ALA A 416 28.83 -7.40 2.14
CA ALA A 416 29.27 -6.20 2.84
C ALA A 416 30.07 -6.49 4.13
N GLN A 417 29.88 -7.68 4.72
CA GLN A 417 30.65 -8.18 5.87
C GLN A 417 31.82 -9.09 5.47
N GLY A 418 31.97 -9.41 4.18
CA GLY A 418 33.02 -10.27 3.65
C GLY A 418 32.67 -11.75 3.57
N PHE A 419 31.41 -12.14 3.83
CA PHE A 419 30.94 -13.50 3.59
C PHE A 419 30.65 -13.70 2.10
N GLN A 420 31.38 -14.62 1.48
CA GLN A 420 31.31 -14.89 0.04
C GLN A 420 30.17 -15.86 -0.28
N VAL A 421 28.94 -15.34 -0.31
CA VAL A 421 27.72 -16.14 -0.58
C VAL A 421 27.34 -16.12 -2.06
N LEU A 422 27.65 -15.03 -2.77
CA LEU A 422 27.30 -14.86 -4.18
C LEU A 422 28.16 -15.74 -5.11
N SER A 423 27.64 -16.01 -6.30
CA SER A 423 28.44 -16.60 -7.37
C SER A 423 29.60 -15.66 -7.76
N ALA A 424 30.69 -16.21 -8.30
CA ALA A 424 31.83 -15.41 -8.73
C ALA A 424 31.44 -14.37 -9.79
N GLN A 425 30.57 -14.74 -10.74
CA GLN A 425 30.11 -13.85 -11.80
C GLN A 425 29.20 -12.73 -11.27
N THR A 426 28.24 -13.05 -10.41
CA THR A 426 27.36 -12.06 -9.77
C THR A 426 28.17 -11.07 -8.95
N ARG A 427 29.14 -11.55 -8.16
CA ARG A 427 30.02 -10.70 -7.36
C ARG A 427 30.82 -9.72 -8.22
N ILE A 428 31.39 -10.19 -9.34
CA ILE A 428 32.12 -9.33 -10.28
C ILE A 428 31.20 -8.25 -10.85
N LEU A 429 29.98 -8.62 -11.22
CA LEU A 429 28.99 -7.68 -11.76
C LEU A 429 28.63 -6.62 -10.72
N PHE A 430 28.27 -7.03 -9.50
CA PHE A 430 27.89 -6.11 -8.42
C PHE A 430 29.06 -5.23 -7.99
N TRP A 431 30.28 -5.77 -7.89
CA TRP A 431 31.48 -4.98 -7.57
C TRP A 431 31.72 -3.82 -8.54
N LYS A 432 31.34 -3.98 -9.82
CA LYS A 432 31.49 -2.98 -10.88
C LYS A 432 30.29 -2.03 -10.99
N LYS A 433 29.07 -2.57 -10.92
CA LYS A 433 27.83 -1.83 -11.25
C LYS A 433 27.01 -1.41 -10.04
N ILE A 434 27.31 -1.96 -8.87
CA ILE A 434 26.76 -1.62 -7.55
C ILE A 434 27.93 -1.54 -6.55
N PRO A 435 28.93 -0.70 -6.82
CA PRO A 435 30.19 -0.72 -6.07
C PRO A 435 29.98 -0.28 -4.63
N PHE A 436 30.61 -0.98 -3.69
CA PHE A 436 30.78 -0.45 -2.34
C PHE A 436 31.70 0.78 -2.33
N PRO A 437 31.59 1.68 -1.34
CA PRO A 437 32.52 2.79 -1.16
C PRO A 437 33.97 2.31 -1.05
N ALA A 438 34.92 3.18 -1.44
CA ALA A 438 36.35 2.86 -1.44
C ALA A 438 36.85 2.32 -0.09
N GLU A 439 36.36 2.88 1.02
CA GLU A 439 36.70 2.43 2.36
C GLU A 439 36.24 1.00 2.64
N TYR A 440 35.04 0.64 2.19
CA TYR A 440 34.50 -0.72 2.30
C TYR A 440 35.27 -1.68 1.42
N LYS A 441 35.56 -1.32 0.16
CA LYS A 441 36.39 -2.14 -0.75
C LYS A 441 37.75 -2.48 -0.13
N ARG A 442 38.41 -1.51 0.50
CA ARG A 442 39.68 -1.69 1.22
C ARG A 442 39.56 -2.56 2.47
N LYS A 443 38.42 -2.51 3.19
CA LYS A 443 38.17 -3.39 4.34
C LYS A 443 37.93 -4.84 3.87
N LEU A 444 37.15 -5.02 2.81
CA LEU A 444 36.81 -6.34 2.25
C LEU A 444 38.03 -7.03 1.64
N SER A 445 38.93 -6.29 0.98
CA SER A 445 40.16 -6.85 0.40
C SER A 445 41.08 -7.50 1.44
N LYS A 446 41.01 -7.06 2.71
CA LYS A 446 41.73 -7.68 3.83
C LYS A 446 41.06 -8.91 4.41
N ARG A 447 39.75 -9.11 4.15
CA ARG A 447 38.96 -10.20 4.73
C ARG A 447 38.95 -11.47 3.89
N ALA A 448 39.01 -11.35 2.57
CA ALA A 448 38.98 -12.50 1.68
C ALA A 448 39.74 -12.29 0.36
N ALA A 449 40.36 -13.37 -0.12
CA ALA A 449 41.18 -13.37 -1.33
C ALA A 449 40.39 -12.96 -2.60
N ALA A 450 39.11 -13.31 -2.70
CA ALA A 450 38.26 -12.92 -3.82
C ALA A 450 38.16 -11.39 -3.95
N TYR A 451 37.94 -10.66 -2.84
CA TYR A 451 37.91 -9.21 -2.86
C TYR A 451 39.30 -8.59 -3.00
N ALA A 452 40.35 -9.24 -2.49
CA ALA A 452 41.74 -8.80 -2.72
C ALA A 452 42.06 -8.73 -4.22
N LYS A 453 41.65 -9.76 -4.97
CA LYS A 453 41.79 -9.80 -6.43
C LYS A 453 40.99 -8.69 -7.11
N LEU A 454 39.70 -8.54 -6.77
CA LEU A 454 38.85 -7.49 -7.36
C LEU A 454 39.37 -6.07 -7.06
N TYR A 455 39.87 -5.85 -5.84
CA TYR A 455 40.45 -4.57 -5.45
C TYR A 455 41.77 -4.28 -6.18
N ALA A 456 42.63 -5.28 -6.36
CA ALA A 456 43.85 -5.14 -7.14
C ALA A 456 43.56 -4.82 -8.62
N GLU A 457 42.53 -5.46 -9.20
CA GLU A 457 42.06 -5.11 -10.56
C GLU A 457 41.53 -3.68 -10.65
N ASP A 458 40.79 -3.19 -9.65
CA ASP A 458 40.34 -1.80 -9.60
C ASP A 458 41.52 -0.84 -9.53
N LEU A 459 42.55 -1.12 -8.71
CA LEU A 459 43.78 -0.31 -8.63
C LEU A 459 44.56 -0.32 -9.94
N ALA A 460 44.64 -1.46 -10.62
CA ALA A 460 45.32 -1.58 -11.91
C ALA A 460 44.60 -0.78 -13.01
N ARG A 461 43.27 -0.70 -12.95
CA ARG A 461 42.45 0.14 -13.84
C ARG A 461 42.47 1.62 -13.44
N GLY A 462 42.74 1.94 -12.17
CA GLY A 462 42.80 3.28 -11.60
C GLY A 462 44.07 4.08 -11.93
N ILE A 463 44.97 3.58 -12.78
CA ILE A 463 46.02 4.38 -13.43
C ILE A 463 45.40 4.99 -14.70
N GLN A 464 44.47 5.91 -14.52
CA GLN A 464 43.93 6.93 -15.45
C GLN A 464 42.52 7.34 -14.99
N SER A 465 42.43 8.10 -13.89
CA SER A 465 41.31 8.99 -13.60
C SER A 465 41.77 10.13 -12.73
#